data_AF-A0A953QHA7-F1
#
_entry.id   AF-A0A953QHA7-F1
#
_cell.length_a   1.000
_cell.length_b   1.000
_cell.length_c   1.000
_cell.angle_alpha   90.00
_cell.angle_beta   90.00
_cell.angle_gamma   90.00
#
_symmetry.space_group_name_H-M   'P 1'
#
loop_
_entity.id
_entity.type
_entity.pdbx_description
1 polymer ?
#
loop_
_entity_poly.entity_id
_entity_poly.type
_entity_poly.pdbx_seq_one_letter_code
_entity_poly.pdbx_strand_id
1 'polypeptide(L)' 'LRAMHVDVFLASHGVFYGLNEKYPRLGKSEVNPFIDPRGYQEHINLKEKEFYTELDKQKKAQ' A
#
# COMPACT_ATOMS: atom_id res chain seq x y z
N LEU A 1 9.66 4.64 7.12
CA LEU A 1 8.79 3.96 6.14
C LEU A 1 9.53 3.67 4.83
N ARG A 2 9.97 4.69 4.08
CA ARG A 2 10.64 4.47 2.76
C ARG A 2 11.88 3.57 2.77
N ALA A 3 12.67 3.57 3.84
CA ALA A 3 13.91 2.79 3.95
C ALA A 3 13.71 1.35 4.44
N MET A 4 12.48 0.93 4.73
CA MET A 4 12.22 -0.42 5.25
C MET A 4 12.26 -1.45 4.13
N HIS A 5 13.00 -2.53 4.36
CA HIS A 5 12.85 -3.74 3.55
C HIS A 5 11.55 -4.45 3.98
N VAL A 6 10.69 -4.76 3.00
CA VAL A 6 9.37 -5.36 3.23
C VAL A 6 9.15 -6.42 2.17
N ASP A 7 9.06 -7.68 2.60
CA ASP A 7 8.66 -8.79 1.72
C ASP A 7 7.15 -8.97 1.68
N VAL A 8 6.51 -8.89 2.85
CA VAL A 8 5.06 -9.07 3.01
C VAL A 8 4.43 -7.76 3.49
N PHE A 9 3.56 -7.20 2.66
CA PHE A 9 2.86 -5.96 2.97
C PHE A 9 1.45 -6.22 3.54
N LEU A 10 1.21 -5.72 4.75
CA LEU A 10 -0.10 -5.67 5.41
C LEU A 10 -0.35 -4.28 5.98
N ALA A 11 -1.62 -3.97 6.24
CA ALA A 11 -2.04 -2.72 6.87
C ALA A 11 -3.36 -2.89 7.64
N SER A 12 -3.80 -1.84 8.34
CA SER A 12 -5.01 -1.86 9.16
C SER A 12 -6.32 -2.12 8.39
N HIS A 13 -6.34 -1.85 7.07
CA HIS A 13 -7.48 -2.10 6.21
C HIS A 13 -7.08 -2.93 4.99
N GLY A 14 -7.85 -3.99 4.70
CA GLY A 14 -7.60 -4.93 3.60
C GLY A 14 -7.43 -4.28 2.23
N VAL A 15 -8.13 -3.18 2.00
CA VAL A 15 -8.08 -2.42 0.73
C VAL A 15 -6.70 -1.82 0.47
N PHE A 16 -5.90 -1.57 1.50
CA PHE A 16 -4.59 -0.93 1.33
C PHE A 16 -3.53 -1.84 0.72
N TYR A 17 -3.68 -3.16 0.88
CA TYR A 17 -2.71 -4.15 0.39
C TYR A 17 -3.33 -5.16 -0.58
N GLY A 18 -4.55 -4.91 -1.07
CA GLY A 18 -5.21 -5.74 -2.07
C GLY A 18 -5.75 -7.07 -1.53
N LEU A 19 -6.27 -7.09 -0.29
CA LEU A 19 -6.77 -8.32 0.35
C LEU A 19 -7.78 -9.08 -0.53
N ASN A 20 -8.73 -8.37 -1.15
CA ASN A 20 -9.78 -8.98 -1.97
C ASN A 20 -9.22 -9.72 -3.21
N GLU A 21 -8.07 -9.30 -3.71
CA GLU A 21 -7.42 -9.90 -4.89
C GLU A 21 -6.45 -11.02 -4.49
N LYS A 22 -5.73 -10.83 -3.38
CA LYS A 22 -4.69 -11.76 -2.90
C LYS A 22 -5.29 -12.96 -2.17
N TYR A 23 -6.31 -12.76 -1.35
CA TYR A 23 -6.88 -13.83 -0.53
C TYR A 23 -7.43 -15.01 -1.36
N PRO A 24 -8.18 -14.82 -2.46
CA PRO A 24 -8.68 -15.93 -3.27
C PRO A 24 -7.61 -16.78 -3.95
N ARG A 25 -6.38 -16.26 -4.06
CA ARG A 25 -5.22 -16.90 -4.69
C ARG A 25 -4.39 -17.72 -3.69
N LEU A 26 -4.63 -17.54 -2.39
CA LEU A 26 -3.90 -18.24 -1.34
C LEU A 26 -4.15 -19.75 -1.45
N GLY A 27 -3.08 -20.54 -1.47
CA GLY A 27 -3.15 -22.00 -1.67
C GLY A 27 -3.46 -22.44 -3.11
N LYS A 28 -3.68 -21.52 -4.04
CA LYS A 28 -3.90 -21.80 -5.48
C LYS A 28 -2.74 -21.37 -6.37
N SER A 29 -1.89 -20.48 -5.86
CA SER A 29 -0.68 -20.01 -6.56
C SER A 29 0.54 -20.72 -6.02
N GLU A 30 1.53 -20.99 -6.87
CA GLU A 30 2.83 -21.54 -6.44
C GLU A 30 3.59 -20.58 -5.52
N VAL A 31 3.38 -19.27 -5.72
CA VAL A 31 3.98 -18.21 -4.90
C VAL A 31 2.94 -17.64 -3.95
N ASN A 32 3.34 -17.36 -2.70
CA ASN A 32 2.45 -16.69 -1.74
C ASN A 32 2.05 -15.30 -2.26
N PRO A 33 0.75 -15.03 -2.50
CA PRO A 33 0.29 -13.78 -3.11
C PRO A 33 0.49 -12.55 -2.22
N PHE A 34 0.84 -12.73 -0.94
CA PHE A 34 1.14 -11.64 -0.01
C PHE A 34 2.61 -11.21 -0.02
N ILE A 35 3.51 -11.95 -0.69
CA ILE A 35 4.87 -11.47 -0.95
C ILE A 35 4.78 -10.40 -2.03
N ASP A 36 4.85 -9.14 -1.60
CA ASP A 36 4.63 -7.97 -2.44
C ASP A 36 5.43 -6.75 -1.95
N PRO A 37 6.75 -6.72 -2.17
CA PRO A 37 7.58 -5.57 -1.85
C PRO A 37 7.18 -4.29 -2.61
N ARG A 38 6.67 -4.46 -3.84
CA ARG A 38 6.27 -3.34 -4.70
C ARG A 38 5.01 -2.66 -4.18
N GLY A 39 4.01 -3.44 -3.76
CA GLY A 39 2.77 -2.91 -3.20
C GLY A 39 3.00 -2.04 -1.95
N TYR A 40 4.01 -2.35 -1.12
CA TYR A 40 4.39 -1.46 -0.02
C TYR A 40 4.91 -0.11 -0.52
N GLN A 41 5.84 -0.11 -1.47
CA GLN A 41 6.42 1.13 -2.00
C GLN A 41 5.37 1.99 -2.71
N GLU A 42 4.49 1.36 -3.50
CA GLU A 42 3.37 2.01 -4.16
C GLU A 42 2.41 2.65 -3.15
N HIS A 43 2.06 1.94 -2.08
CA HIS A 43 1.22 2.47 -1.02
C HIS A 43 1.85 3.71 -0.35
N ILE A 44 3.15 3.66 -0.01
CA ILE A 44 3.86 4.79 0.59
C ILE A 44 3.90 5.99 -0.36
N ASN A 45 4.18 5.76 -1.66
CA ASN A 45 4.17 6.82 -2.67
C ASN A 45 2.79 7.47 -2.81
N LEU A 46 1.72 6.67 -2.84
CA LEU A 46 0.36 7.16 -2.94
C LEU A 46 -0.01 8.01 -1.72
N LYS A 47 0.26 7.52 -0.50
CA LYS A 47 -0.09 8.24 0.73
C LYS A 47 0.67 9.54 0.88
N GLU A 48 1.95 9.57 0.51
CA GLU A 48 2.74 10.80 0.50
C GLU A 48 2.18 11.83 -0.49
N LYS A 49 1.82 11.39 -1.71
CA LYS A 49 1.19 12.26 -2.71
C LYS A 49 -0.15 12.82 -2.24
N GLU A 50 -1.02 11.96 -1.70
CA GLU A 50 -2.33 12.35 -1.15
C GLU A 50 -2.17 13.41 -0.05
N PHE A 51 -1.23 13.18 0.87
CA PHE A 51 -0.94 14.12 1.96
C PHE A 51 -0.53 15.51 1.45
N TYR A 52 0.48 15.58 0.57
CA TYR A 52 0.95 16.87 0.07
C TYR A 52 -0.08 17.58 -0.81
N THR A 53 -0.88 16.83 -1.57
CA THR A 53 -1.99 17.39 -2.34
C THR A 53 -3.02 18.05 -1.42
N GLU A 54 -3.38 17.38 -0.33
CA GLU A 54 -4.35 17.90 0.62
C GLU A 54 -3.78 19.08 1.43
N LEU A 55 -2.51 19.02 1.82
CA LEU A 55 -1.82 20.12 2.49
C LEU A 55 -1.79 21.40 1.63
N ASP A 56 -1.51 21.29 0.33
CA ASP A 56 -1.53 22.44 -0.58
C ASP A 56 -2.92 23.06 -0.71
N LYS A 57 -3.97 22.23 -0.80
CA LYS A 57 -5.36 22.71 -0.79
C LYS A 57 -5.69 23.47 0.49
N GLN A 58 -5.33 22.91 1.65
CA GLN A 58 -5.59 23.53 2.95
C GLN A 58 -4.85 24.86 3.10
N LYS A 59 -3.60 24.95 2.63
CA LYS A 59 -2.81 26.20 2.64
C LYS A 59 -3.40 27.30 1.75
N LYS A 60 -4.05 26.94 0.64
CA LYS A 60 -4.69 27.90 -0.28
C LYS A 60 -6.07 28.36 0.19
N ALA A 61 -6.72 27.56 1.04
CA ALA A 61 -8.03 27.87 1.62
C ALA A 61 -7.92 28.70 2.93
N GLN A 62 -6.70 28.99 3.37
CA GLN A 62 -6.39 29.82 4.54
C GLN A 62 -6.02 31.24 4.11
#